data_AF-A0A8J3N3C5-F1
#
_entry.id   AF-A0A8J3N3C5-F1
#
_cell.length_a   1.000
_cell.length_b   1.000
_cell.length_c   1.000
_cell.angle_alpha   90.00
_cell.angle_beta   90.00
_cell.angle_gamma   90.00
#
_symmetry.space_group_name_H-M   'P 1'
#
loop_
_entity.id
_entity.type
_entity.pdbx_description
1 polymer ?
#
loop_
_entity_poly.entity_id
_entity_poly.type
_entity_poly.pdbx_seq_one_letter_code
_entity_poly.pdbx_strand_id
1 'polypeptide(L)'
;MTDSYFTSLNIRNSSINSYALDLVEHSVRWMDQYWDANAGLLGMPTYEGLSALARVHHIRETGWYALGLLQRGTDNDKQQACEALQAILRYQFDEPGRPYDGTWYRFPEEPYPGDMPIWKGYDPNWREFIGTTLAIILLDYEQELPTTLVAAIDSALHKAIRGMLARNLSASYTNIALMHAFLLLFAGERFGEADWMKNGEQFAQEIYNLFAPNQTFSEYNSPTYYGIDVYALGLWRAYATSPLLQTLGAHMEAALWQDIALLYHAGMKNMSGPYDRSYGMDMQRYASTIGMWIWMAVGRDAAPFPDIAHPFDHAHDFCLAPAA
;
A
#
# COMPACT_ATOMS: atom_id res chain seq x y z
N MET A 1 -18.57 26.82 25.24
CA MET A 1 -18.83 26.66 23.80
C MET A 1 -17.54 26.17 23.17
N THR A 2 -17.36 24.85 23.15
CA THR A 2 -16.49 24.06 22.28
C THR A 2 -16.77 22.61 22.67
N ASP A 3 -17.88 22.08 22.17
CA ASP A 3 -18.21 20.66 22.24
C ASP A 3 -17.28 19.92 21.28
N SER A 4 -16.38 19.09 21.84
CA SER A 4 -15.56 18.18 21.07
C SER A 4 -16.39 16.96 20.66
N TYR A 5 -16.72 16.87 19.38
CA TYR A 5 -17.19 15.65 18.74
C TYR A 5 -16.02 14.65 18.68
N PHE A 6 -15.78 13.92 19.77
CA PHE A 6 -15.00 12.69 19.73
C PHE A 6 -15.92 11.57 19.24
N THR A 7 -15.94 11.33 17.94
CA THR A 7 -16.51 10.10 17.39
C THR A 7 -15.45 9.02 17.51
N SER A 8 -15.60 8.14 18.49
CA SER A 8 -14.71 6.99 18.70
C SER A 8 -14.73 6.06 17.49
N LEU A 9 -13.55 5.79 16.93
CA LEU A 9 -13.30 4.70 15.98
C LEU A 9 -13.99 3.42 16.45
N ASN A 10 -14.91 2.88 15.66
CA ASN A 10 -15.62 1.64 15.98
C ASN A 10 -14.83 0.43 15.45
N ILE A 11 -13.56 0.32 15.86
CA ILE A 11 -12.63 -0.68 15.34
C ILE A 11 -12.80 -2.00 16.09
N ARG A 12 -13.17 -3.05 15.35
CA ARG A 12 -13.13 -4.45 15.80
C ARG A 12 -11.68 -4.88 16.00
N ASN A 13 -11.09 -4.60 17.17
CA ASN A 13 -10.08 -5.43 17.85
C ASN A 13 -9.55 -4.69 19.08
N SER A 14 -9.81 -5.24 20.26
CA SER A 14 -9.42 -4.68 21.56
C SER A 14 -7.91 -4.78 21.87
N SER A 15 -7.03 -4.71 20.86
CA SER A 15 -5.57 -4.85 21.04
C SER A 15 -4.72 -4.02 20.08
N ILE A 16 -5.29 -3.05 19.36
CA ILE A 16 -4.49 -2.16 18.50
C ILE A 16 -3.77 -1.14 19.40
N ASN A 17 -2.46 -1.02 19.20
CA ASN A 17 -1.62 -0.03 19.88
C ASN A 17 -2.20 1.39 19.65
N SER A 18 -2.31 2.20 20.71
CA SER A 18 -2.80 3.57 20.63
C SER A 18 -2.06 4.42 19.59
N TYR A 19 -0.77 4.14 19.35
CA TYR A 19 0.01 4.83 18.32
C TYR A 19 -0.36 4.43 16.89
N ALA A 20 -0.79 3.19 16.66
CA ALA A 20 -1.30 2.77 15.36
C ALA A 20 -2.65 3.44 15.07
N LEU A 21 -3.54 3.51 16.09
CA LEU A 21 -4.80 4.25 15.98
C LEU A 21 -4.57 5.74 15.68
N ASP A 22 -3.62 6.36 16.40
CA ASP A 22 -3.24 7.76 16.21
C ASP A 22 -2.72 8.03 14.78
N LEU A 23 -1.86 7.16 14.25
CA LEU A 23 -1.34 7.24 12.89
C LEU A 23 -2.49 7.18 11.85
N VAL A 24 -3.36 6.18 11.95
CA VAL A 24 -4.49 5.99 11.02
C VAL A 24 -5.44 7.19 11.10
N GLU A 25 -5.81 7.63 12.30
CA GLU A 25 -6.71 8.77 12.48
C GLU A 25 -6.15 10.04 11.82
N HIS A 26 -4.86 10.31 12.02
CA HIS A 26 -4.19 11.46 11.43
C HIS A 26 -4.10 11.36 9.90
N SER A 27 -3.81 10.18 9.36
CA SER A 27 -3.74 9.95 7.91
C SER A 27 -5.11 10.10 7.25
N VAL A 28 -6.16 9.48 7.80
CA VAL A 28 -7.51 9.57 7.25
C VAL A 28 -8.04 11.00 7.32
N ARG A 29 -7.85 11.70 8.45
CA ARG A 29 -8.22 13.12 8.56
C ARG A 29 -7.46 13.99 7.56
N TRP A 30 -6.19 13.67 7.31
CA TRP A 30 -5.40 14.36 6.30
C TRP A 30 -5.90 14.06 4.88
N MET A 31 -6.34 12.84 4.58
CA MET A 31 -6.93 12.49 3.28
C MET A 31 -8.32 13.11 3.07
N ASP A 32 -9.12 13.29 4.12
CA ASP A 32 -10.46 13.89 4.04
C ASP A 32 -10.45 15.26 3.36
N GLN A 33 -9.38 16.05 3.52
CA GLN A 33 -9.26 17.38 2.90
C GLN A 33 -9.10 17.34 1.36
N TYR A 34 -8.79 16.17 0.81
CA TYR A 34 -8.58 15.96 -0.63
C TYR A 34 -9.72 15.19 -1.29
N TRP A 35 -10.73 14.77 -0.54
CA TRP A 35 -11.87 14.05 -1.10
C TRP A 35 -12.68 14.92 -2.06
N ASP A 36 -12.77 14.50 -3.33
CA ASP A 36 -13.70 15.05 -4.30
C ASP A 36 -14.90 14.10 -4.44
N ALA A 37 -16.01 14.45 -3.79
CA ALA A 37 -17.24 13.66 -3.80
C ALA A 37 -17.86 13.52 -5.20
N ASN A 38 -17.58 14.43 -6.15
CA ASN A 38 -18.11 14.29 -7.52
C ASN A 38 -17.34 13.23 -8.30
N ALA A 39 -16.01 13.17 -8.11
CA ALA A 39 -15.17 12.16 -8.73
C ALA A 39 -15.25 10.81 -8.01
N GLY A 40 -15.51 10.83 -6.70
CA GLY A 40 -15.34 9.69 -5.80
C GLY A 40 -13.86 9.33 -5.62
N LEU A 41 -12.95 10.30 -5.72
CA LEU A 41 -11.50 10.11 -5.70
C LEU A 41 -10.81 11.20 -4.88
N LEU A 42 -9.59 10.93 -4.41
CA LEU A 42 -8.72 11.93 -3.81
C LEU A 42 -8.12 12.85 -4.89
N GLY A 43 -8.55 14.11 -4.91
CA GLY A 43 -7.96 15.17 -5.73
C GLY A 43 -6.77 15.80 -5.02
N MET A 44 -5.56 15.41 -5.40
CA MET A 44 -4.31 15.81 -4.71
C MET A 44 -3.34 16.50 -5.67
N PRO A 45 -2.33 17.23 -5.16
CA PRO A 45 -1.24 17.72 -5.99
C PRO A 45 -0.61 16.58 -6.81
N THR A 46 -0.21 16.89 -8.05
CA THR A 46 0.58 15.93 -8.85
C THR A 46 1.96 15.72 -8.21
N TYR A 47 2.55 14.55 -8.41
CA TYR A 47 3.90 14.23 -7.94
C TYR A 47 4.80 13.82 -9.11
N GLU A 48 6.12 13.90 -8.89
CA GLU A 48 7.16 13.39 -9.79
C GLU A 48 7.06 13.89 -11.25
N GLY A 49 6.37 15.02 -11.49
CA GLY A 49 6.15 15.54 -12.84
C GLY A 49 5.33 14.62 -13.74
N LEU A 50 4.55 13.70 -13.18
CA LEU A 50 3.76 12.72 -13.93
C LEU A 50 2.60 13.36 -14.72
N SER A 51 2.19 14.57 -14.34
CA SER A 51 1.19 15.36 -15.04
C SER A 51 1.59 16.83 -15.09
N ALA A 52 1.20 17.51 -16.17
CA ALA A 52 1.32 18.96 -16.29
C ALA A 52 0.25 19.71 -15.48
N LEU A 53 -0.79 19.02 -15.00
CA LEU A 53 -1.83 19.58 -14.15
C LEU A 53 -1.32 19.70 -12.72
N ALA A 54 -1.61 20.83 -12.06
CA ALA A 54 -1.21 21.05 -10.67
C ALA A 54 -1.91 20.09 -9.69
N ARG A 55 -3.12 19.62 -10.03
CA ARG A 55 -3.92 18.67 -9.26
C ARG A 55 -4.50 17.61 -10.19
N VAL A 56 -4.55 16.38 -9.72
CA VAL A 56 -5.05 15.19 -10.41
C VAL A 56 -5.77 14.27 -9.41
N HIS A 57 -6.57 13.33 -9.88
CA HIS A 57 -7.24 12.37 -9.00
C HIS A 57 -6.44 11.08 -8.85
N HIS A 58 -5.97 10.80 -7.65
CA HIS A 58 -5.03 9.72 -7.36
C HIS A 58 -5.75 8.39 -7.14
N ILE A 59 -5.53 7.40 -8.03
CA ILE A 59 -6.26 6.13 -7.98
C ILE A 59 -5.79 5.22 -6.84
N ARG A 60 -4.48 4.99 -6.69
CA ARG A 60 -3.94 4.11 -5.64
C ARG A 60 -4.27 4.63 -4.25
N GLU A 61 -4.01 5.91 -4.03
CA GLU A 61 -4.22 6.60 -2.76
C GLU A 61 -5.69 6.58 -2.36
N THR A 62 -6.61 6.68 -3.32
CA THR A 62 -8.05 6.51 -3.06
C THR A 62 -8.38 5.11 -2.54
N GLY A 63 -7.66 4.07 -2.98
CA GLY A 63 -7.79 2.72 -2.43
C GLY A 63 -7.42 2.65 -0.95
N TRP A 64 -6.29 3.25 -0.56
CA TRP A 64 -5.90 3.31 0.86
C TRP A 64 -6.83 4.18 1.67
N TYR A 65 -7.37 5.25 1.10
CA TYR A 65 -8.41 6.05 1.75
C TYR A 65 -9.68 5.25 2.02
N ALA A 66 -10.14 4.44 1.07
CA ALA A 66 -11.28 3.56 1.27
C ALA A 66 -11.04 2.57 2.43
N LEU A 67 -9.83 2.00 2.54
CA LEU A 67 -9.44 1.17 3.68
C LEU A 67 -9.50 1.95 5.00
N GLY A 68 -8.96 3.16 5.04
CA GLY A 68 -9.00 4.02 6.22
C GLY A 68 -10.41 4.46 6.63
N LEU A 69 -11.29 4.70 5.66
CA LEU A 69 -12.72 4.98 5.90
C LEU A 69 -13.40 3.77 6.54
N LEU A 70 -13.17 2.55 6.04
CA LEU A 70 -13.72 1.32 6.62
C LEU A 70 -13.20 1.09 8.05
N GLN A 71 -11.92 1.37 8.31
CA GLN A 71 -11.34 1.35 9.64
C GLN A 71 -12.00 2.38 10.57
N ARG A 72 -12.26 3.60 10.09
CA ARG A 72 -12.96 4.64 10.86
C ARG A 72 -14.40 4.27 11.17
N GLY A 73 -15.09 3.71 10.19
CA GLY A 73 -16.30 2.91 10.37
C GLY A 73 -17.57 3.69 10.73
N THR A 74 -17.64 5.00 10.50
CA THR A 74 -18.95 5.71 10.59
C THR A 74 -19.86 5.31 9.43
N ASP A 75 -21.18 5.50 9.56
CA ASP A 75 -22.11 5.16 8.48
C ASP A 75 -21.80 5.92 7.17
N ASN A 76 -21.39 7.19 7.28
CA ASN A 76 -20.94 7.98 6.13
C ASN A 76 -19.64 7.42 5.53
N ASP A 77 -18.70 6.99 6.37
CA ASP A 77 -17.44 6.41 5.89
C ASP A 77 -17.66 5.15 5.07
N LYS A 78 -18.60 4.28 5.48
CA LYS A 78 -18.90 3.04 4.75
C LYS A 78 -19.45 3.33 3.36
N GLN A 79 -20.38 4.29 3.26
CA GLN A 79 -20.91 4.73 1.98
C GLN A 79 -19.79 5.31 1.10
N GLN A 80 -18.99 6.21 1.67
CA GLN A 80 -17.92 6.88 0.95
C GLN A 80 -16.80 5.91 0.52
N ALA A 81 -16.49 4.90 1.34
CA ALA A 81 -15.57 3.82 0.97
C ALA A 81 -16.10 3.02 -0.22
N CYS A 82 -17.40 2.71 -0.25
CA CYS A 82 -18.01 2.04 -1.39
C CYS A 82 -17.93 2.88 -2.67
N GLU A 83 -18.16 4.19 -2.57
CA GLU A 83 -18.04 5.15 -3.70
C GLU A 83 -16.60 5.20 -4.22
N ALA A 84 -15.62 5.29 -3.32
CA ALA A 84 -14.19 5.27 -3.62
C ALA A 84 -13.77 3.96 -4.32
N LEU A 85 -14.18 2.82 -3.79
CA LEU A 85 -13.89 1.51 -4.37
C LEU A 85 -14.52 1.35 -5.76
N GLN A 86 -15.78 1.75 -5.92
CA GLN A 86 -16.40 1.77 -7.24
C GLN A 86 -15.66 2.69 -8.21
N ALA A 87 -15.13 3.82 -7.74
CA ALA A 87 -14.36 4.74 -8.57
C ALA A 87 -13.06 4.13 -9.07
N ILE A 88 -12.22 3.58 -8.19
CA ILE A 88 -10.94 2.98 -8.61
C ILE A 88 -11.15 1.80 -9.56
N LEU A 89 -12.20 0.99 -9.36
CA LEU A 89 -12.50 -0.16 -10.23
C LEU A 89 -12.87 0.26 -11.66
N ARG A 90 -13.46 1.44 -11.86
CA ARG A 90 -13.77 1.98 -13.21
C ARG A 90 -12.52 2.29 -14.04
N TYR A 91 -11.39 2.53 -13.38
CA TYR A 91 -10.14 2.95 -14.02
C TYR A 91 -9.11 1.81 -14.15
N GLN A 92 -9.55 0.56 -14.05
CA GLN A 92 -8.70 -0.59 -14.36
C GLN A 92 -8.70 -0.89 -15.87
N PHE A 93 -7.53 -1.20 -16.42
CA PHE A 93 -7.41 -1.71 -17.78
C PHE A 93 -7.86 -3.17 -17.88
N ASP A 94 -8.61 -3.51 -18.91
CA ASP A 94 -9.00 -4.88 -19.26
C ASP A 94 -8.66 -5.12 -20.72
N GLU A 95 -7.39 -5.36 -20.99
CA GLU A 95 -6.82 -5.41 -22.34
C GLU A 95 -5.82 -6.56 -22.47
N PRO A 96 -6.31 -7.81 -22.50
CA PRO A 96 -5.45 -9.00 -22.60
C PRO A 96 -4.38 -8.88 -23.68
N GLY A 97 -3.14 -9.19 -23.31
CA GLY A 97 -1.98 -9.12 -24.21
C GLY A 97 -1.30 -7.75 -24.28
N ARG A 98 -1.87 -6.71 -23.66
CA ARG A 98 -1.17 -5.42 -23.47
C ARG A 98 -0.29 -5.45 -22.22
N PRO A 99 0.88 -4.78 -22.23
CA PRO A 99 1.73 -4.69 -21.04
C PRO A 99 1.08 -4.05 -19.79
N TYR A 100 0.05 -3.23 -19.99
CA TYR A 100 -0.74 -2.59 -18.93
C TYR A 100 -2.03 -3.35 -18.58
N ASP A 101 -2.26 -4.55 -19.13
CA ASP A 101 -3.45 -5.33 -18.83
C ASP A 101 -3.66 -5.56 -17.33
N GLY A 102 -4.84 -5.28 -16.79
CA GLY A 102 -5.15 -5.50 -15.38
C GLY A 102 -4.50 -4.52 -14.41
N THR A 103 -3.64 -3.60 -14.86
CA THR A 103 -3.20 -2.47 -14.03
C THR A 103 -4.25 -1.36 -14.04
N TRP A 104 -3.99 -0.26 -13.34
CA TRP A 104 -4.87 0.90 -13.29
C TRP A 104 -4.22 2.11 -13.94
N TYR A 105 -5.05 3.03 -14.39
CA TYR A 105 -4.61 4.41 -14.54
C TYR A 105 -4.02 4.90 -13.21
N ARG A 106 -2.97 5.73 -13.26
CA ARG A 106 -2.49 6.46 -12.08
C ARG A 106 -3.45 7.57 -11.72
N PHE A 107 -3.95 8.26 -12.74
CA PHE A 107 -4.93 9.32 -12.65
C PHE A 107 -5.92 9.21 -13.80
N PRO A 108 -7.23 9.48 -13.60
CA PRO A 108 -8.19 9.62 -14.69
C PRO A 108 -7.77 10.62 -15.77
N GLU A 109 -7.01 11.65 -15.40
CA GLU A 109 -6.58 12.73 -16.30
C GLU A 109 -5.40 12.35 -17.22
N GLU A 110 -4.76 11.20 -17.01
CA GLU A 110 -3.62 10.81 -17.85
C GLU A 110 -4.10 10.27 -19.22
N PRO A 111 -3.32 10.44 -20.29
CA PRO A 111 -3.69 9.92 -21.59
C PRO A 111 -3.70 8.39 -21.59
N TYR A 112 -4.55 7.81 -22.44
CA TYR A 112 -4.55 6.38 -22.68
C TYR A 112 -3.13 5.85 -23.05
N PRO A 113 -2.65 4.74 -22.44
CA PRO A 113 -1.27 4.28 -22.61
C PRO A 113 -0.85 4.02 -24.06
N GLY A 114 -1.67 3.34 -24.86
CA GLY A 114 -1.33 2.98 -26.25
C GLY A 114 0.00 2.23 -26.35
N ASP A 115 0.94 2.80 -27.11
CA ASP A 115 2.31 2.29 -27.27
C ASP A 115 3.34 3.02 -26.40
N MET A 116 2.90 3.84 -25.44
CA MET A 116 3.81 4.57 -24.56
C MET A 116 4.67 3.60 -23.73
N PRO A 117 5.93 3.96 -23.46
CA PRO A 117 6.80 3.16 -22.62
C PRO A 117 6.22 2.94 -21.23
N ILE A 118 6.54 1.79 -20.65
CA ILE A 118 6.39 1.50 -19.23
C ILE A 118 6.96 2.65 -18.38
N TRP A 119 6.33 2.95 -17.24
CA TRP A 119 6.60 4.09 -16.33
C TRP A 119 6.22 5.48 -16.88
N LYS A 120 6.14 5.65 -18.20
CA LYS A 120 5.66 6.89 -18.82
C LYS A 120 4.15 6.86 -19.05
N GLY A 121 3.67 5.83 -19.74
CA GLY A 121 2.25 5.69 -20.08
C GLY A 121 1.41 5.04 -18.98
N TYR A 122 2.01 4.20 -18.15
CA TYR A 122 1.33 3.46 -17.10
C TYR A 122 2.34 2.97 -16.06
N ASP A 123 1.84 2.62 -14.87
CA ASP A 123 2.59 1.92 -13.85
C ASP A 123 2.08 0.47 -13.70
N PRO A 124 2.90 -0.56 -14.01
CA PRO A 124 2.49 -1.95 -13.84
C PRO A 124 2.44 -2.41 -12.38
N ASN A 125 3.06 -1.69 -11.45
CA ASN A 125 3.09 -2.02 -10.01
C ASN A 125 1.77 -1.71 -9.31
N TRP A 126 0.87 -0.95 -9.96
CA TRP A 126 -0.48 -0.73 -9.44
C TRP A 126 -1.27 -2.02 -9.27
N ARG A 127 -0.91 -3.09 -9.99
CA ARG A 127 -1.46 -4.42 -9.74
C ARG A 127 -1.22 -4.89 -8.33
N GLU A 128 0.01 -4.81 -7.85
CA GLU A 128 0.37 -5.22 -6.51
C GLU A 128 -0.12 -4.23 -5.44
N PHE A 129 0.07 -2.93 -5.63
CA PHE A 129 -0.37 -1.94 -4.63
C PHE A 129 -1.88 -1.91 -4.43
N ILE A 130 -2.65 -1.79 -5.52
CA ILE A 130 -4.12 -1.75 -5.44
C ILE A 130 -4.67 -3.14 -5.12
N GLY A 131 -4.11 -4.19 -5.73
CA GLY A 131 -4.56 -5.56 -5.49
C GLY A 131 -4.39 -6.00 -4.04
N THR A 132 -3.27 -5.69 -3.38
CA THR A 132 -3.08 -6.00 -1.95
C THR A 132 -4.00 -5.18 -1.06
N THR A 133 -4.25 -3.91 -1.41
CA THR A 133 -5.23 -3.07 -0.69
C THR A 133 -6.64 -3.65 -0.78
N LEU A 134 -7.06 -4.07 -1.98
CA LEU A 134 -8.35 -4.75 -2.20
C LEU A 134 -8.43 -6.08 -1.45
N ALA A 135 -7.32 -6.83 -1.38
CA ALA A 135 -7.24 -8.06 -0.61
C ALA A 135 -7.49 -7.82 0.89
N ILE A 136 -6.82 -6.82 1.50
CA ILE A 136 -7.05 -6.44 2.90
C ILE A 136 -8.51 -6.07 3.13
N ILE A 137 -9.08 -5.26 2.24
CA ILE A 137 -10.49 -4.84 2.34
C ILE A 137 -11.44 -6.05 2.34
N LEU A 138 -11.20 -7.04 1.48
CA LEU A 138 -11.99 -8.26 1.47
C LEU A 138 -11.77 -9.11 2.72
N LEU A 139 -10.52 -9.25 3.18
CA LEU A 139 -10.20 -10.04 4.36
C LEU A 139 -10.86 -9.49 5.64
N ASP A 140 -10.86 -8.17 5.81
CA ASP A 140 -11.28 -7.54 7.07
C ASP A 140 -12.69 -6.95 7.02
N TYR A 141 -13.16 -6.51 5.85
CA TYR A 141 -14.37 -5.68 5.71
C TYR A 141 -15.37 -6.19 4.66
N GLU A 142 -15.20 -7.38 4.07
CA GLU A 142 -16.12 -7.90 3.05
C GLU A 142 -17.59 -7.88 3.49
N GLN A 143 -17.86 -8.19 4.76
CA GLN A 143 -19.22 -8.19 5.33
C GLN A 143 -19.88 -6.81 5.39
N GLU A 144 -19.08 -5.74 5.28
CA GLU A 144 -19.56 -4.35 5.29
C GLU A 144 -19.84 -3.82 3.88
N LEU A 145 -19.45 -4.56 2.85
CA LEU A 145 -19.60 -4.16 1.45
C LEU A 145 -20.86 -4.75 0.81
N PRO A 146 -21.48 -4.04 -0.14
CA PRO A 146 -22.50 -4.63 -1.01
C PRO A 146 -21.92 -5.82 -1.77
N THR A 147 -22.68 -6.92 -1.87
CA THR A 147 -22.25 -8.15 -2.56
C THR A 147 -21.88 -7.93 -4.03
N THR A 148 -22.52 -6.96 -4.69
CA THR A 148 -22.19 -6.55 -6.06
C THR A 148 -20.82 -5.88 -6.15
N LEU A 149 -20.42 -5.12 -5.13
CA LEU A 149 -19.09 -4.51 -5.05
C LEU A 149 -18.03 -5.57 -4.77
N VAL A 150 -18.30 -6.51 -3.87
CA VAL A 150 -17.41 -7.67 -3.63
C VAL A 150 -17.13 -8.43 -4.93
N ALA A 151 -18.17 -8.75 -5.70
CA ALA A 151 -18.02 -9.41 -7.00
C ALA A 151 -17.24 -8.58 -8.03
N ALA A 152 -17.36 -7.24 -7.98
CA ALA A 152 -16.59 -6.36 -8.84
C ALA A 152 -15.10 -6.31 -8.45
N ILE A 153 -14.80 -6.33 -7.14
CA ILE A 153 -13.43 -6.43 -6.63
C ILE A 153 -12.82 -7.78 -7.05
N ASP A 154 -13.56 -8.88 -6.96
CA ASP A 154 -13.10 -10.21 -7.39
C ASP A 154 -12.75 -10.22 -8.88
N SER A 155 -13.60 -9.64 -9.72
CA SER A 155 -13.33 -9.49 -11.14
C SER A 155 -12.07 -8.66 -11.41
N ALA A 156 -11.86 -7.59 -10.65
CA ALA A 156 -10.67 -6.76 -10.78
C ALA A 156 -9.38 -7.48 -10.34
N LEU A 157 -9.45 -8.27 -9.28
CA LEU A 157 -8.33 -9.11 -8.84
C LEU A 157 -7.96 -10.16 -9.89
N HIS A 158 -8.95 -10.82 -10.52
CA HIS A 158 -8.68 -11.72 -11.65
C HIS A 158 -7.90 -11.04 -12.78
N LYS A 159 -8.29 -9.80 -13.15
CA LYS A 159 -7.59 -9.03 -14.19
C LYS A 159 -6.17 -8.66 -13.75
N ALA A 160 -6.00 -8.23 -12.50
CA ALA A 160 -4.69 -7.92 -11.94
C ALA A 160 -3.77 -9.14 -11.96
N ILE A 161 -4.24 -10.30 -11.46
CA ILE A 161 -3.47 -11.55 -11.48
C ILE A 161 -3.12 -11.97 -12.91
N ARG A 162 -4.05 -11.87 -13.86
CA ARG A 162 -3.79 -12.14 -15.29
C ARG A 162 -2.64 -11.29 -15.82
N GLY A 163 -2.67 -9.98 -15.57
CA GLY A 163 -1.61 -9.06 -15.98
C GLY A 163 -0.28 -9.31 -15.24
N MET A 164 -0.33 -9.66 -13.96
CA MET A 164 0.83 -10.01 -13.15
C MET A 164 1.56 -11.23 -13.69
N LEU A 165 0.83 -12.32 -13.97
CA LEU A 165 1.39 -13.55 -14.53
C LEU A 165 1.97 -13.31 -15.94
N ALA A 166 1.32 -12.49 -16.75
CA ALA A 166 1.82 -12.12 -18.08
C ALA A 166 3.10 -11.27 -18.03
N ARG A 167 3.28 -10.43 -16.99
CA ARG A 167 4.45 -9.54 -16.84
C ARG A 167 5.75 -10.31 -16.55
N ASN A 168 5.68 -11.50 -15.95
CA ASN A 168 6.84 -12.30 -15.54
C ASN A 168 7.85 -11.49 -14.69
N LEU A 169 7.39 -11.03 -13.52
CA LEU A 169 8.15 -10.19 -12.61
C LEU A 169 9.41 -10.90 -12.07
N SER A 170 10.51 -10.16 -11.91
CA SER A 170 11.72 -10.70 -11.24
C SER A 170 11.53 -10.75 -9.72
N ALA A 171 11.91 -11.87 -9.09
CA ALA A 171 11.97 -12.01 -7.63
C ALA A 171 12.95 -11.03 -6.95
N SER A 172 13.88 -10.44 -7.72
CA SER A 172 14.82 -9.43 -7.20
C SER A 172 14.18 -8.05 -6.99
N TYR A 173 12.93 -7.85 -7.41
CA TYR A 173 12.21 -6.57 -7.38
C TYR A 173 11.53 -6.31 -6.02
N THR A 174 12.18 -6.75 -4.94
CA THR A 174 11.94 -6.33 -3.54
C THR A 174 10.45 -6.24 -3.18
N ASN A 175 9.93 -5.04 -2.88
CA ASN A 175 8.58 -4.81 -2.39
C ASN A 175 7.50 -5.30 -3.36
N ILE A 176 7.68 -5.07 -4.67
CA ILE A 176 6.72 -5.54 -5.67
C ILE A 176 6.72 -7.05 -5.72
N ALA A 177 7.89 -7.68 -5.61
CA ALA A 177 7.99 -9.14 -5.58
C ALA A 177 7.32 -9.73 -4.32
N LEU A 178 7.52 -9.11 -3.16
CA LEU A 178 6.89 -9.53 -1.90
C LEU A 178 5.34 -9.43 -1.98
N MET A 179 4.82 -8.29 -2.43
CA MET A 179 3.38 -8.12 -2.63
C MET A 179 2.81 -9.08 -3.67
N HIS A 180 3.56 -9.35 -4.75
CA HIS A 180 3.17 -10.28 -5.80
C HIS A 180 2.95 -11.70 -5.28
N ALA A 181 3.89 -12.23 -4.48
CA ALA A 181 3.78 -13.56 -3.90
C ALA A 181 2.56 -13.70 -3.00
N PHE A 182 2.32 -12.69 -2.14
CA PHE A 182 1.14 -12.64 -1.27
C PHE A 182 -0.15 -12.64 -2.09
N LEU A 183 -0.23 -11.75 -3.09
CA LEU A 183 -1.45 -11.55 -3.86
C LEU A 183 -1.81 -12.79 -4.70
N LEU A 184 -0.81 -13.52 -5.23
CA LEU A 184 -1.04 -14.82 -5.88
C LEU A 184 -1.63 -15.86 -4.93
N LEU A 185 -1.13 -15.94 -3.69
CA LEU A 185 -1.63 -16.89 -2.71
C LEU A 185 -3.03 -16.53 -2.21
N PHE A 186 -3.26 -15.26 -1.90
CA PHE A 186 -4.58 -14.75 -1.54
C PHE A 186 -5.60 -15.04 -2.64
N ALA A 187 -5.30 -14.69 -3.89
CA ALA A 187 -6.19 -14.94 -5.02
C ALA A 187 -6.36 -16.43 -5.28
N GLY A 188 -5.28 -17.21 -5.21
CA GLY A 188 -5.31 -18.66 -5.38
C GLY A 188 -6.27 -19.35 -4.41
N GLU A 189 -6.24 -18.96 -3.14
CA GLU A 189 -7.18 -19.46 -2.14
C GLU A 189 -8.60 -18.96 -2.40
N ARG A 190 -8.77 -17.65 -2.60
CA ARG A 190 -10.08 -17.01 -2.78
C ARG A 190 -10.86 -17.58 -3.96
N PHE A 191 -10.16 -17.91 -5.04
CA PHE A 191 -10.77 -18.37 -6.30
C PHE A 191 -10.61 -19.88 -6.55
N GLY A 192 -9.97 -20.61 -5.63
CA GLY A 192 -9.74 -22.06 -5.77
C GLY A 192 -8.73 -22.43 -6.86
N GLU A 193 -7.81 -21.53 -7.18
CA GLU A 193 -6.79 -21.67 -8.23
C GLU A 193 -5.49 -22.22 -7.65
N ALA A 194 -5.38 -23.55 -7.56
CA ALA A 194 -4.24 -24.24 -6.96
C ALA A 194 -2.89 -23.92 -7.62
N ASP A 195 -2.89 -23.65 -8.93
CA ASP A 195 -1.67 -23.25 -9.66
C ASP A 195 -1.18 -21.86 -9.21
N TRP A 196 -2.08 -20.93 -8.87
CA TRP A 196 -1.69 -19.61 -8.36
C TRP A 196 -1.07 -19.72 -6.98
N MET A 197 -1.63 -20.56 -6.11
CA MET A 197 -1.04 -20.84 -4.79
C MET A 197 0.37 -21.42 -4.93
N LYS A 198 0.53 -22.45 -5.76
CA LYS A 198 1.82 -23.09 -6.02
C LYS A 198 2.84 -22.09 -6.58
N ASN A 199 2.45 -21.27 -7.54
CA ASN A 199 3.32 -20.25 -8.12
C ASN A 199 3.72 -19.20 -7.07
N GLY A 200 2.79 -18.78 -6.21
CA GLY A 200 3.07 -17.84 -5.12
C GLY A 200 4.10 -18.38 -4.13
N GLU A 201 3.98 -19.65 -3.71
CA GLU A 201 4.96 -20.30 -2.81
C GLU A 201 6.34 -20.46 -3.47
N GLN A 202 6.39 -20.86 -4.74
CA GLN A 202 7.63 -20.97 -5.49
C GLN A 202 8.32 -19.60 -5.61
N PHE A 203 7.57 -18.56 -5.96
CA PHE A 203 8.08 -17.21 -6.08
C PHE A 203 8.56 -16.66 -4.72
N ALA A 204 7.83 -16.93 -3.63
CA ALA A 204 8.28 -16.58 -2.28
C ALA A 204 9.61 -17.25 -1.90
N GLN A 205 9.80 -18.52 -2.27
CA GLN A 205 11.07 -19.22 -2.07
C GLN A 205 12.20 -18.61 -2.89
N GLU A 206 11.94 -18.18 -4.13
CA GLU A 206 12.92 -17.48 -4.97
C GLU A 206 13.36 -16.15 -4.35
N ILE A 207 12.41 -15.35 -3.87
CA ILE A 207 12.70 -14.10 -3.15
C ILE A 207 13.60 -14.38 -1.95
N TYR A 208 13.24 -15.38 -1.13
CA TYR A 208 14.03 -15.75 0.03
C TYR A 208 15.45 -16.23 -0.32
N ASN A 209 15.59 -17.00 -1.40
CA ASN A 209 16.91 -17.46 -1.86
C ASN A 209 17.83 -16.31 -2.27
N LEU A 210 17.28 -15.20 -2.78
CA LEU A 210 18.03 -13.99 -3.09
C LEU A 210 18.36 -13.18 -1.83
N PHE A 211 17.45 -13.15 -0.87
CA PHE A 211 17.62 -12.44 0.41
C PHE A 211 18.63 -13.11 1.34
N ALA A 212 18.51 -14.44 1.52
CA ALA A 212 19.17 -15.18 2.59
C ALA A 212 20.71 -15.07 2.64
N PRO A 213 21.46 -14.99 1.52
CA PRO A 213 22.91 -14.86 1.57
C PRO A 213 23.41 -13.59 2.26
N ASN A 214 22.68 -12.48 2.12
CA ASN A 214 23.09 -11.17 2.65
C ASN A 214 22.19 -10.66 3.77
N GLN A 215 21.04 -11.29 4.00
CA GLN A 215 20.01 -10.84 4.93
C GLN A 215 19.52 -9.42 4.64
N THR A 216 19.50 -9.03 3.36
CA THR A 216 19.03 -7.72 2.91
C THR A 216 18.36 -7.79 1.54
N PHE A 217 17.47 -6.85 1.28
CA PHE A 217 16.89 -6.57 -0.03
C PHE A 217 17.79 -5.66 -0.89
N SER A 218 17.55 -5.64 -2.22
CA SER A 218 18.31 -4.85 -3.19
C SER A 218 18.21 -3.33 -2.96
N GLU A 219 17.05 -2.83 -2.51
CA GLU A 219 16.81 -1.41 -2.19
C GLU A 219 17.31 -1.09 -0.77
N TYR A 220 18.60 -1.35 -0.55
CA TYR A 220 19.23 -1.30 0.76
C TYR A 220 19.05 0.07 1.44
N ASN A 221 18.61 0.02 2.69
CA ASN A 221 18.44 1.14 3.60
C ASN A 221 17.53 2.27 3.05
N SER A 222 16.68 2.02 2.05
CA SER A 222 15.73 3.03 1.57
C SER A 222 14.65 3.29 2.62
N PRO A 223 14.49 4.50 3.19
CA PRO A 223 13.45 4.73 4.19
C PRO A 223 12.03 4.55 3.65
N THR A 224 11.81 4.77 2.35
CA THR A 224 10.51 4.52 1.72
C THR A 224 10.35 3.03 1.40
N TYR A 225 11.29 2.41 0.67
CA TYR A 225 11.10 1.03 0.23
C TYR A 225 11.23 0.00 1.34
N TYR A 226 12.05 0.21 2.37
CA TYR A 226 12.02 -0.64 3.58
C TYR A 226 10.66 -0.62 4.24
N GLY A 227 9.98 0.53 4.24
CA GLY A 227 8.62 0.58 4.75
C GLY A 227 7.64 -0.23 3.90
N ILE A 228 7.76 -0.21 2.57
CA ILE A 228 6.91 -1.05 1.71
C ILE A 228 7.26 -2.55 1.87
N ASP A 229 8.53 -2.89 2.06
CA ASP A 229 8.95 -4.26 2.34
C ASP A 229 8.34 -4.75 3.67
N VAL A 230 8.39 -3.93 4.74
CA VAL A 230 7.72 -4.24 6.02
C VAL A 230 6.21 -4.43 5.84
N TYR A 231 5.55 -3.57 5.06
CA TYR A 231 4.13 -3.74 4.73
C TYR A 231 3.87 -5.10 4.06
N ALA A 232 4.61 -5.43 3.00
CA ALA A 232 4.42 -6.66 2.25
C ALA A 232 4.72 -7.91 3.10
N LEU A 233 5.75 -7.86 3.96
CA LEU A 233 6.05 -8.93 4.91
C LEU A 233 4.99 -9.06 6.00
N GLY A 234 4.43 -7.94 6.46
CA GLY A 234 3.26 -7.90 7.33
C GLY A 234 2.09 -8.68 6.73
N LEU A 235 1.81 -8.51 5.43
CA LEU A 235 0.79 -9.30 4.72
C LEU A 235 1.09 -10.80 4.76
N TRP A 236 2.35 -11.20 4.55
CA TRP A 236 2.75 -12.61 4.61
C TRP A 236 2.52 -13.22 5.99
N ARG A 237 2.78 -12.46 7.06
CA ARG A 237 2.63 -12.97 8.42
C ARG A 237 1.19 -12.95 8.91
N ALA A 238 0.45 -11.89 8.61
CA ALA A 238 -0.87 -11.65 9.18
C ALA A 238 -1.99 -12.33 8.37
N TYR A 239 -1.84 -12.41 7.04
CA TYR A 239 -2.95 -12.78 6.16
C TYR A 239 -2.69 -14.00 5.28
N ALA A 240 -1.42 -14.34 4.96
CA ALA A 240 -1.17 -15.52 4.14
C ALA A 240 -1.52 -16.80 4.90
N THR A 241 -2.20 -17.74 4.22
CA THR A 241 -2.52 -19.07 4.76
C THR A 241 -1.41 -20.09 4.55
N SER A 242 -0.43 -19.79 3.69
CA SER A 242 0.75 -20.63 3.47
C SER A 242 1.70 -20.57 4.67
N PRO A 243 1.98 -21.70 5.34
CA PRO A 243 2.97 -21.74 6.42
C PRO A 243 4.39 -21.36 5.95
N LEU A 244 4.69 -21.57 4.66
CA LEU A 244 5.97 -21.17 4.07
C LEU A 244 6.12 -19.65 4.11
N LEU A 245 5.15 -18.90 3.58
CA LEU A 245 5.20 -17.43 3.59
C LEU A 245 5.24 -16.88 5.01
N GLN A 246 4.46 -17.43 5.94
CA GLN A 246 4.51 -16.99 7.33
C GLN A 246 5.91 -17.17 7.94
N THR A 247 6.55 -18.31 7.68
CA THR A 247 7.89 -18.62 8.20
C THR A 247 8.96 -17.73 7.57
N LEU A 248 8.98 -17.63 6.24
CA LEU A 248 9.96 -16.82 5.51
C LEU A 248 9.76 -15.33 5.79
N GLY A 249 8.51 -14.88 5.82
CA GLY A 249 8.12 -13.52 6.13
C GLY A 249 8.56 -13.09 7.53
N ALA A 250 8.32 -13.93 8.54
CA ALA A 250 8.81 -13.68 9.91
C ALA A 250 10.33 -13.54 10.00
N HIS A 251 11.07 -14.36 9.26
CA HIS A 251 12.52 -14.26 9.24
C HIS A 251 13.02 -12.99 8.54
N MET A 252 12.52 -12.70 7.32
CA MET A 252 12.93 -11.53 6.55
C MET A 252 12.54 -10.23 7.25
N GLU A 253 11.34 -10.16 7.85
CA GLU A 253 10.89 -8.97 8.60
C GLU A 253 11.77 -8.71 9.83
N ALA A 254 12.14 -9.77 10.57
CA ALA A 254 13.01 -9.64 11.73
C ALA A 254 14.41 -9.13 11.35
N ALA A 255 14.99 -9.63 10.25
CA ALA A 255 16.27 -9.15 9.74
C ALA A 255 16.18 -7.70 9.24
N LEU A 256 15.11 -7.34 8.53
CA LEU A 256 14.89 -5.96 8.08
C LEU A 256 14.77 -4.98 9.27
N TRP A 257 14.04 -5.35 10.33
CA TRP A 257 13.98 -4.55 11.55
C TRP A 257 15.32 -4.42 12.28
N GLN A 258 16.20 -5.43 12.19
CA GLN A 258 17.56 -5.32 12.72
C GLN A 258 18.38 -4.27 11.96
N ASP A 259 18.29 -4.24 10.63
CA ASP A 259 18.95 -3.20 9.81
C ASP A 259 18.40 -1.81 10.13
N ILE A 260 17.07 -1.67 10.22
CA ILE A 260 16.41 -0.41 10.59
C ILE A 260 16.92 0.05 11.96
N ALA A 261 16.94 -0.84 12.97
CA ALA A 261 17.39 -0.50 14.31
C ALA A 261 18.88 -0.14 14.37
N LEU A 262 19.72 -0.80 13.56
CA LEU A 262 21.16 -0.51 13.47
C LEU A 262 21.44 0.88 12.87
N LEU A 263 20.63 1.29 11.90
CA LEU A 263 20.85 2.51 11.12
C LEU A 263 20.07 3.70 11.66
N TYR A 264 19.03 3.48 12.47
CA TYR A 264 18.22 4.54 13.07
C TYR A 264 18.90 5.24 14.24
N HIS A 265 18.94 6.57 14.18
CA HIS A 265 19.41 7.42 15.27
C HIS A 265 18.25 8.21 15.89
N ALA A 266 17.75 7.77 17.04
CA ALA A 266 16.59 8.35 17.72
C ALA A 266 16.71 9.86 18.00
N GLY A 267 17.90 10.35 18.38
CA GLY A 267 18.11 11.78 18.65
C GLY A 267 18.07 12.67 17.39
N MET A 268 18.31 12.09 16.21
CA MET A 268 18.19 12.80 14.93
C MET A 268 16.82 12.57 14.29
N LYS A 269 16.06 11.58 14.78
CA LYS A 269 14.86 11.05 14.14
C LYS A 269 15.12 10.79 12.66
N ASN A 270 16.14 9.98 12.38
CA ASN A 270 16.55 9.69 11.03
C ASN A 270 17.26 8.33 10.96
N MET A 271 17.06 7.58 9.88
CA MET A 271 17.96 6.48 9.51
C MET A 271 19.23 7.08 8.93
N SER A 272 20.40 6.48 9.15
CA SER A 272 21.71 6.96 8.68
C SER A 272 22.15 6.21 7.43
N GLY A 273 22.82 6.93 6.51
CA GLY A 273 23.22 6.37 5.23
C GLY A 273 24.43 5.42 5.32
N PRO A 274 24.85 4.83 4.20
CA PRO A 274 24.36 5.07 2.84
C PRO A 274 22.97 4.45 2.59
N TYR A 275 22.18 5.08 1.72
CA TYR A 275 20.88 4.56 1.27
C TYR A 275 20.86 4.43 -0.25
N ASP A 276 20.11 3.46 -0.75
CA ASP A 276 19.65 3.45 -2.13
C ASP A 276 18.23 4.02 -2.20
N ARG A 277 17.88 4.65 -3.34
CA ARG A 277 16.53 5.20 -3.63
C ARG A 277 15.83 5.89 -2.44
N SER A 278 16.47 6.91 -1.86
CA SER A 278 15.84 7.79 -0.87
C SER A 278 15.31 9.07 -1.52
N TYR A 279 14.15 9.53 -1.06
CA TYR A 279 13.51 10.77 -1.50
C TYR A 279 13.93 12.00 -0.68
N GLY A 280 14.73 11.81 0.36
CA GLY A 280 15.30 12.88 1.17
C GLY A 280 16.40 12.38 2.10
N MET A 281 17.18 13.32 2.64
CA MET A 281 18.21 13.02 3.64
C MET A 281 17.70 13.17 5.08
N ASP A 282 16.58 13.88 5.26
CA ASP A 282 15.96 14.16 6.54
C ASP A 282 14.52 13.65 6.52
N MET A 283 14.27 12.53 7.20
CA MET A 283 12.95 11.91 7.30
C MET A 283 11.91 12.80 7.98
N GLN A 284 12.30 13.93 8.59
CA GLN A 284 11.37 14.94 9.12
C GLN A 284 10.88 15.94 8.05
N ARG A 285 11.29 15.79 6.78
CA ARG A 285 10.92 16.69 5.67
C ARG A 285 10.04 16.03 4.60
N TYR A 286 9.98 14.71 4.58
CA TYR A 286 9.20 13.96 3.60
C TYR A 286 8.52 12.77 4.26
N ALA A 287 7.40 12.31 3.70
CA ALA A 287 6.72 11.12 4.18
C ALA A 287 7.50 9.86 3.80
N SER A 288 8.36 9.40 4.70
CA SER A 288 8.98 8.09 4.58
C SER A 288 8.06 7.00 5.13
N THR A 289 7.91 5.89 4.40
CA THR A 289 7.05 4.80 4.84
C THR A 289 7.54 4.17 6.14
N ILE A 290 8.85 3.98 6.30
CA ILE A 290 9.38 3.48 7.57
C ILE A 290 9.14 4.44 8.75
N GLY A 291 9.03 5.74 8.49
CA GLY A 291 8.71 6.72 9.52
C GLY A 291 7.32 6.51 10.10
N MET A 292 6.36 6.05 9.31
CA MET A 292 5.03 5.63 9.79
C MET A 292 5.12 4.37 10.67
N TRP A 293 5.95 3.39 10.31
CA TRP A 293 6.11 2.17 11.13
C TRP A 293 6.81 2.47 12.45
N ILE A 294 7.80 3.36 12.43
CA ILE A 294 8.44 3.84 13.65
C ILE A 294 7.44 4.65 14.49
N TRP A 295 6.56 5.45 13.89
CA TRP A 295 5.46 6.10 14.62
C TRP A 295 4.61 5.08 15.39
N MET A 296 4.20 3.98 14.77
CA MET A 296 3.44 2.95 15.49
C MET A 296 4.21 2.35 16.68
N ALA A 297 5.54 2.32 16.62
CA ALA A 297 6.38 1.80 17.69
C ALA A 297 6.60 2.80 18.84
N VAL A 298 6.89 4.07 18.52
CA VAL A 298 7.37 5.06 19.51
C VAL A 298 6.45 6.26 19.71
N GLY A 299 5.38 6.38 18.93
CA GLY A 299 4.46 7.51 18.92
C GLY A 299 4.94 8.67 18.06
N ARG A 300 3.98 9.52 17.64
CA ARG A 300 4.19 10.65 16.72
C ARG A 300 5.37 11.55 17.10
N ASP A 301 5.42 11.96 18.36
CA ASP A 301 6.39 12.95 18.84
C ASP A 301 7.83 12.44 18.81
N ALA A 302 8.05 11.12 18.81
CA ALA A 302 9.37 10.51 18.73
C ALA A 302 9.70 9.99 17.31
N ALA A 303 8.71 9.86 16.44
CA ALA A 303 8.86 9.31 15.11
C ALA A 303 9.65 10.23 14.16
N PRO A 304 10.38 9.65 13.17
CA PRO A 304 11.02 10.37 12.08
C PRO A 304 10.01 10.67 10.97
N PHE A 305 9.04 11.53 11.28
CA PHE A 305 7.97 11.89 10.35
C PHE A 305 7.78 13.42 10.32
N PRO A 306 7.44 14.02 9.16
CA PRO A 306 7.22 15.46 9.07
C PRO A 306 6.06 15.94 9.93
N ASP A 307 6.09 17.22 10.29
CA ASP A 307 4.94 17.89 10.90
C ASP A 307 3.81 18.03 9.87
N ILE A 308 2.79 17.20 10.03
CA ILE A 308 1.62 17.13 9.13
C ILE A 308 0.78 18.42 9.11
N ALA A 309 1.04 19.40 9.98
CA ALA A 309 0.42 20.72 9.92
C ALA A 309 0.99 21.62 8.80
N HIS A 310 2.12 21.23 8.21
CA HIS A 310 2.81 21.96 7.15
C HIS A 310 2.92 21.10 5.89
N PRO A 311 3.15 21.69 4.70
CA PRO A 311 3.51 20.91 3.51
C PRO A 311 4.81 20.12 3.72
N PHE A 312 4.85 18.88 3.24
CA PHE A 312 6.03 18.01 3.25
C PHE A 312 6.16 17.28 1.91
N ASP A 313 7.38 16.84 1.60
CA ASP A 313 7.66 16.16 0.34
C ASP A 313 7.12 14.73 0.35
N HIS A 314 6.85 14.17 -0.83
CA HIS A 314 6.29 12.82 -0.99
C HIS A 314 5.00 12.56 -0.19
N ALA A 315 4.19 13.61 0.02
CA ALA A 315 3.06 13.52 0.95
C ALA A 315 2.00 12.46 0.62
N HIS A 316 1.91 12.02 -0.63
CA HIS A 316 1.02 10.94 -1.05
C HIS A 316 1.35 9.59 -0.38
N ASP A 317 2.59 9.36 0.05
CA ASP A 317 2.96 8.15 0.79
C ASP A 317 2.30 8.08 2.17
N PHE A 318 1.89 9.23 2.74
CA PHE A 318 1.13 9.24 4.00
C PHE A 318 -0.25 8.59 3.87
N CYS A 319 -0.78 8.49 2.64
CA CYS A 319 -2.03 7.79 2.37
C CYS A 319 -1.94 6.29 2.67
N LEU A 320 -0.75 5.68 2.71
CA LEU A 320 -0.57 4.25 2.95
C LEU A 320 -0.82 3.85 4.42
N ALA A 321 -0.88 4.81 5.35
CA ALA A 321 -0.98 4.55 6.78
C ALA A 321 -2.18 3.66 7.23
N PRO A 322 -3.33 3.60 6.53
CA PRO A 322 -4.36 2.61 6.84
C PRO A 322 -3.96 1.15 6.58
N ALA A 323 -2.97 0.91 5.72
CA ALA A 323 -2.46 -0.44 5.43
C ALA A 323 -1.32 -0.87 6.38
N ALA A 324 -1.08 -0.08 7.42
CA ALA A 324 -0.05 -0.23 8.44
C ALA A 324 -0.26 -1.37 9.43
#